data_AF-A0A669QGU7-F1
#
_entry.id   AF-A0A669QGU7-F1
#
_cell.length_a   1.000
_cell.length_b   1.000
_cell.length_c   1.000
_cell.angle_alpha   90.00
_cell.angle_beta   90.00
_cell.angle_gamma   90.00
#
_symmetry.space_group_name_H-M   'P 1'
#
loop_
_entity.id
_entity.type
_entity.pdbx_description
1 polymer ?
#
loop_
_entity_poly.entity_id
_entity_poly.type
_entity_poly.pdbx_seq_one_letter_code
_entity_poly.pdbx_strand_id
1 'polypeptide(L)'
;SASHFPSPPLLFFLSPIGLSRAGLPFGLVRRELACEGYPIELRCPGSDVVMVENANYGRTDDKICDADPFQMENVQCYLPDAFKIMAQR
;
A
#
# COMPACT_ATOMS: atom_id res chain seq x y z
N SER A 1 -34.27 -8.75 -40.48
CA SER A 1 -34.76 -7.36 -40.48
C SER A 1 -33.58 -6.43 -40.25
N ALA A 2 -33.33 -5.54 -41.19
CA ALA A 2 -32.14 -4.70 -41.28
C ALA A 2 -32.37 -3.30 -40.70
N SER A 3 -31.31 -2.69 -40.17
CA SER A 3 -31.11 -1.22 -40.13
C SER A 3 -29.61 -0.97 -39.93
N HIS A 4 -28.83 -0.92 -41.01
CA HIS A 4 -28.40 0.29 -41.73
C HIS A 4 -27.41 1.17 -40.93
N PHE A 5 -26.13 1.09 -41.34
CA PHE A 5 -25.00 1.98 -40.98
C PHE A 5 -25.28 3.44 -41.44
N PRO A 6 -24.65 4.46 -40.81
CA PRO A 6 -23.46 5.02 -41.46
C PRO A 6 -22.36 5.47 -40.48
N SER A 7 -21.10 5.24 -40.86
CA SER A 7 -19.92 6.01 -40.44
C SER A 7 -20.03 7.48 -40.90
N PRO A 8 -19.39 8.49 -40.26
CA PRO A 8 -17.98 8.81 -40.56
C PRO A 8 -17.24 9.50 -39.35
N PRO A 9 -16.15 10.28 -39.51
CA PRO A 9 -14.76 9.82 -39.43
C PRO A 9 -13.89 10.62 -38.43
N LEU A 10 -12.63 10.18 -38.26
CA LEU A 10 -11.44 10.98 -37.89
C LEU A 10 -11.51 11.89 -36.65
N LEU A 11 -10.74 11.49 -35.64
CA LEU A 11 -9.92 12.27 -34.70
C LEU A 11 -10.14 11.71 -33.28
N PHE A 12 -9.16 11.00 -32.75
CA PHE A 12 -8.56 11.27 -31.43
C PHE A 12 -7.48 10.21 -31.19
N PHE A 13 -6.26 10.59 -31.59
CA PHE A 13 -4.96 10.23 -31.03
C PHE A 13 -4.73 8.79 -30.52
N LEU A 14 -3.86 8.07 -31.24
CA LEU A 14 -2.98 7.09 -30.59
C LEU A 14 -2.18 7.82 -29.50
N SER A 15 -2.53 7.61 -28.22
CA SER A 15 -1.56 7.75 -27.13
C SER A 15 -1.00 6.36 -26.83
N PRO A 16 0.27 6.06 -27.15
CA PRO A 16 0.93 4.92 -26.57
C PRO A 16 1.18 5.23 -25.08
N ILE A 17 0.89 4.24 -24.25
CA ILE A 17 1.57 3.91 -23.00
C ILE A 17 2.53 5.00 -22.49
N GLY A 18 2.11 5.67 -21.43
CA GLY A 18 2.93 6.67 -20.76
C GLY A 18 2.36 7.12 -19.43
N LEU A 19 1.86 6.21 -18.60
CA LEU A 19 1.71 6.47 -17.16
C LEU A 19 3.12 6.47 -16.53
N SER A 20 3.95 7.42 -16.96
CA SER A 20 5.31 7.57 -16.48
C SER A 20 5.26 8.28 -15.15
N ARG A 21 5.40 7.47 -14.09
CA ARG A 21 5.87 7.85 -12.75
C ARG A 21 5.41 9.24 -12.31
N ALA A 22 4.19 9.33 -11.80
CA ALA A 22 3.91 10.33 -10.77
C ALA A 22 4.87 10.00 -9.62
N GLY A 23 6.02 10.69 -9.56
CA GLY A 23 6.84 10.71 -8.37
C GLY A 23 5.95 11.20 -7.24
N LEU A 24 5.68 10.33 -6.26
CA LEU A 24 4.88 10.71 -5.11
C LEU A 24 5.66 11.84 -4.40
N PRO A 25 4.99 12.93 -4.01
CA PRO A 25 5.68 14.08 -3.46
C PRO A 25 6.49 13.68 -2.23
N PHE A 26 7.70 14.24 -2.10
CA PHE A 26 8.49 14.20 -0.88
C PHE A 26 7.60 14.68 0.28
N GLY A 27 7.22 13.76 1.17
CA GLY A 27 6.25 14.00 2.23
C GLY A 27 5.10 12.99 2.29
N LEU A 28 4.96 12.08 1.32
CA LEU A 28 4.00 10.98 1.46
C LEU A 28 4.59 9.84 2.30
N VAL A 29 4.15 9.75 3.54
CA VAL A 29 4.42 8.59 4.40
C VAL A 29 3.62 7.40 3.87
N ARG A 30 4.31 6.33 3.49
CA ARG A 30 3.68 5.07 3.08
C ARG A 30 3.54 4.15 4.29
N ARG A 31 2.32 3.70 4.57
CA ARG A 31 2.03 2.73 5.62
C ARG A 31 1.83 1.35 5.01
N GLU A 32 2.57 0.39 5.53
CA GLU A 32 2.42 -1.04 5.20
C GLU A 32 1.99 -1.81 6.45
N LEU A 33 1.27 -2.90 6.26
CA LEU A 33 0.77 -3.75 7.34
C LEU A 33 0.86 -5.22 6.95
N ALA A 34 1.34 -6.04 7.88
CA ALA A 34 1.29 -7.49 7.77
C ALA A 34 0.75 -8.07 9.08
N CYS A 35 0.04 -9.18 8.96
CA CYS A 35 -0.46 -9.94 10.11
C CYS A 35 0.66 -10.80 10.69
N GLU A 36 0.51 -11.21 11.95
CA GLU A 36 1.45 -12.10 12.60
C GLU A 36 1.64 -13.40 11.78
N GLY A 37 2.89 -13.83 11.63
CA GLY A 37 3.26 -14.98 10.80
C GLY A 37 3.43 -14.69 9.31
N TYR A 38 3.01 -13.52 8.82
CA TYR A 38 3.19 -13.11 7.43
C TYR A 38 4.38 -12.15 7.28
N PRO A 39 5.24 -12.33 6.27
CA PRO A 39 6.33 -11.40 6.00
C PRO A 39 5.77 -10.05 5.50
N ILE A 40 6.42 -8.96 5.92
CA ILE A 40 6.15 -7.61 5.41
C ILE A 40 7.24 -7.21 4.42
N GLU A 41 6.85 -6.68 3.26
CA GLU A 41 7.78 -6.15 2.25
C GLU A 41 7.61 -4.64 2.12
N LEU A 42 8.69 -3.88 2.32
CA LEU A 42 8.72 -2.44 2.14
C LEU A 42 9.41 -2.11 0.82
N ARG A 43 8.70 -1.47 -0.12
CA ARG A 43 9.25 -1.08 -1.43
C ARG A 43 8.88 0.36 -1.73
N CYS A 44 9.88 1.20 -1.98
CA CYS A 44 9.69 2.53 -2.54
C CYS A 44 9.88 2.50 -4.07
N PRO A 45 9.11 3.28 -4.85
CA PRO A 45 9.32 3.37 -6.28
C PRO A 45 10.63 4.10 -6.61
N GLY A 46 11.28 3.73 -7.71
CA GLY A 46 12.45 4.45 -8.23
C GLY A 46 13.76 4.13 -7.51
N SER A 47 14.52 5.16 -7.16
CA SER A 47 15.82 5.07 -6.45
C SER A 47 15.71 5.51 -4.99
N ASP A 48 14.50 5.64 -4.48
CA ASP A 48 14.24 6.12 -3.12
C ASP A 48 14.57 5.03 -2.10
N VAL A 49 15.09 5.44 -0.95
CA VAL A 49 15.42 4.55 0.17
C VAL A 49 14.26 4.54 1.16
N VAL A 50 13.97 3.37 1.73
CA VAL A 50 12.97 3.26 2.80
C VAL A 50 13.51 3.91 4.06
N MET A 51 12.83 4.94 4.56
CA MET A 51 13.06 5.51 5.88
C MET A 51 11.87 5.16 6.76
N VAL A 52 12.13 4.51 7.89
CA VAL A 52 11.09 4.17 8.86
C VAL A 52 10.88 5.38 9.77
N GLU A 53 9.69 5.98 9.70
CA GLU A 53 9.25 7.06 10.61
C GLU A 53 8.68 6.48 11.91
N ASN A 54 7.83 5.46 11.78
CA ASN A 54 7.15 4.80 12.90
C ASN A 54 6.92 3.32 12.56
N ALA A 55 7.09 2.44 13.55
CA ALA A 55 6.67 1.04 13.44
C ALA A 55 6.19 0.53 14.80
N ASN A 56 5.15 -0.31 14.78
CA ASN A 56 4.65 -1.02 15.95
C ASN A 56 4.47 -2.49 15.60
N TYR A 57 4.87 -3.37 16.51
CA TYR A 57 4.52 -4.78 16.46
C TYR A 57 3.57 -5.06 17.62
N GLY A 58 2.33 -5.44 17.30
CA GLY A 58 1.25 -5.60 18.27
C GLY A 58 -0.11 -5.32 17.63
N ARG A 59 -1.11 -5.05 18.47
CA ARG A 59 -2.50 -4.85 18.07
C ARG A 59 -3.02 -3.54 18.66
N THR A 60 -3.48 -2.66 17.78
CA THR A 60 -4.06 -1.35 18.12
C THR A 60 -5.50 -1.18 17.67
N ASP A 61 -6.01 -2.17 16.93
CA ASP A 61 -7.31 -2.16 16.26
C ASP A 61 -7.84 -3.60 16.25
N ASP A 62 -9.13 -3.76 16.52
CA ASP A 62 -9.86 -5.03 16.59
C ASP A 62 -10.37 -5.48 15.21
N LYS A 63 -10.18 -4.70 14.14
CA LYS A 63 -10.65 -5.02 12.78
C LYS A 63 -9.53 -5.42 11.83
N ILE A 64 -8.29 -5.32 12.27
CA ILE A 64 -7.11 -5.61 11.47
C ILE A 64 -6.62 -7.03 11.78
N CYS A 65 -6.33 -7.83 10.76
CA CYS A 65 -5.87 -9.22 10.93
C CYS A 65 -6.86 -10.05 11.76
N ASP A 66 -7.99 -10.37 11.12
CA ASP A 66 -9.09 -11.14 11.70
C ASP A 66 -8.60 -12.52 12.18
N ALA A 67 -8.99 -12.89 13.39
CA ALA A 67 -8.51 -14.03 14.15
C ALA A 67 -9.56 -14.42 15.21
N ASP A 68 -9.19 -15.27 16.18
CA ASP A 68 -10.11 -15.63 17.25
C ASP A 68 -10.45 -14.40 18.13
N PRO A 69 -11.73 -14.22 18.54
CA PRO A 69 -12.18 -13.04 19.30
C PRO A 69 -11.40 -12.81 20.59
N PHE A 70 -11.00 -13.89 21.27
CA PHE A 70 -10.21 -13.84 22.51
C PHE A 70 -8.80 -13.27 22.30
N GLN A 71 -8.23 -13.42 21.10
CA GLN A 71 -6.91 -12.89 20.75
C GLN A 71 -6.99 -11.43 20.25
N MET A 72 -8.20 -10.97 19.92
CA MET A 72 -8.45 -9.65 19.35
C MET A 72 -8.95 -8.63 20.38
N GLU A 73 -9.39 -9.09 21.55
CA GLU A 73 -9.89 -8.24 22.65
C GLU A 73 -8.84 -7.22 23.14
N ASN A 74 -7.56 -7.57 23.09
CA ASN A 74 -6.48 -6.67 23.51
C ASN A 74 -5.99 -5.78 22.36
N VAL A 75 -6.58 -4.58 22.27
CA VAL A 75 -6.18 -3.52 21.31
C VAL A 75 -5.15 -2.53 21.86
N GLN A 76 -4.56 -2.80 23.04
CA GLN A 76 -3.52 -1.95 23.63
C GLN A 76 -2.17 -2.66 23.71
N CYS A 77 -1.83 -3.38 22.65
CA CYS A 77 -0.59 -4.14 22.56
C CYS A 77 0.43 -3.39 21.70
N TYR A 78 1.52 -2.95 22.34
CA TYR A 78 2.60 -2.19 21.71
C TYR A 78 3.96 -2.76 22.06
N LEU A 79 4.83 -2.86 21.07
CA LEU A 79 6.24 -3.21 21.26
C LEU A 79 7.11 -1.99 20.94
N PRO A 80 7.68 -1.29 21.95
CA PRO A 80 8.43 -0.05 21.73
C PRO A 80 9.71 -0.24 20.91
N ASP A 81 10.31 -1.42 20.94
CA ASP A 81 11.52 -1.72 20.17
C ASP A 81 11.25 -2.10 18.71
N ALA A 82 9.98 -2.23 18.31
CA ALA A 82 9.61 -2.53 16.92
C ALA A 82 10.17 -1.49 15.94
N PHE A 83 10.18 -0.22 16.32
CA PHE A 83 10.79 0.85 15.52
C PHE A 83 12.28 0.60 15.25
N LYS A 84 13.06 0.27 16.29
CA LYS A 84 14.50 0.03 16.14
C LYS A 84 14.77 -1.17 15.22
N ILE A 85 13.99 -2.24 15.39
CA ILE A 85 14.14 -3.46 14.57
C ILE A 85 13.88 -3.16 13.10
N MET A 86 12.84 -2.37 12.80
CA MET A 86 12.49 -2.03 11.42
C MET A 86 13.44 -1.01 10.80
N ALA A 87 13.96 -0.06 11.59
CA ALA A 87 14.88 0.97 11.11
C ALA A 87 16.32 0.46 10.86
N GLN A 88 16.69 -0.68 11.45
CA GLN A 88 18.04 -1.27 11.33
C GLN A 88 18.16 -2.38 10.27
N ARG A 89 17.04 -2.83 9.69
CA ARG A 89 16.99 -3.88 8.67
C ARG A 89 17.01 -3.30 7.27
#